data_AF-M2T493-F1
#
_entry.id   AF-M2T493-F1
#
_cell.length_a   1.000
_cell.length_b   1.000
_cell.length_c   1.000
_cell.angle_alpha   90.00
_cell.angle_beta   90.00
_cell.angle_gamma   90.00
#
_symmetry.space_group_name_H-M   'P 1'
#
loop_
_entity.id
_entity.type
_entity.pdbx_description
1 polymer ?
#
loop_
_entity_poly.entity_id
_entity_poly.type
_entity_poly.pdbx_seq_one_letter_code
_entity_poly.pdbx_strand_id
1 'polypeptide(L)'
;MPRKSTKEAKSTAPRSSSKRPAQETPQRQSKRARATARKSYVDPGTDTDDADEKSARKVSSSADEQDGAASDYEHHDNKESSVGSEADVTDSDEDDESKDHQLRGRAAKSLPIHKKISDEQELWKPGAKLEPGTRVVIKKPKARDAGDTPYLDHTIHPNTILFLKELAANNDRSWLKLHDPDFRVAFQDFTTFAEKVSEKIIEADETIPELPVKDVIYRIYRDIRFSKDPTPYKTYFSAAWSRTGRKGPYAHYYIQVQPKGGSFVGGGYWQPDAAALAKLRHDIDRKPHKIKSVLRNRNFRETFLGGVQDDDKKAVKAFASLSMNQSNALKRNPKGYDHDHKDIDLLRLRNFTIGRTVADEVIVGTSGLERVAELVMAMVPFITYLNSVVMPDEEDTSGSSSEDEDDADDGADEEAEA
;
A
#
# COMPACT_ATOMS: atom_id res chain seq x y z
N MET A 1 -4.78 -41.79 85.05
CA MET A 1 -4.53 -43.21 84.69
C MET A 1 -5.78 -43.74 83.99
N PRO A 2 -5.72 -44.72 83.06
CA PRO A 2 -4.81 -44.76 81.90
C PRO A 2 -5.42 -45.43 80.61
N ARG A 3 -4.67 -45.41 79.48
CA ARG A 3 -4.59 -46.47 78.42
C ARG A 3 -5.80 -46.65 77.46
N LYS A 4 -5.61 -46.70 76.12
CA LYS A 4 -5.13 -47.81 75.21
C LYS A 4 -6.13 -49.00 75.15
N SER A 5 -6.40 -49.70 74.03
CA SER A 5 -5.83 -49.68 72.65
C SER A 5 -6.53 -50.65 71.65
N THR A 6 -6.23 -50.48 70.35
CA THR A 6 -5.94 -51.52 69.29
C THR A 6 -6.94 -52.57 68.78
N LYS A 7 -7.06 -52.62 67.44
CA LYS A 7 -6.67 -53.71 66.49
C LYS A 7 -6.52 -53.05 65.10
N GLU A 8 -5.45 -53.09 64.31
CA GLU A 8 -4.57 -54.18 63.79
C GLU A 8 -5.33 -55.27 63.00
N ALA A 9 -4.92 -55.72 61.80
CA ALA A 9 -3.66 -55.56 61.03
C ALA A 9 -3.95 -55.59 59.48
N LYS A 10 -3.03 -55.67 58.48
CA LYS A 10 -1.57 -55.92 58.38
C LYS A 10 -1.01 -55.53 56.97
N SER A 11 0.32 -55.47 56.81
CA SER A 11 1.21 -55.82 55.65
C SER A 11 0.67 -55.99 54.20
N THR A 12 1.35 -55.68 53.09
CA THR A 12 2.76 -55.26 52.78
C THR A 12 2.88 -54.85 51.29
N ALA A 13 3.89 -54.07 50.90
CA ALA A 13 4.30 -53.91 49.49
C ALA A 13 5.12 -55.13 48.99
N PRO A 14 5.29 -55.33 47.67
CA PRO A 14 6.50 -54.79 47.05
C PRO A 14 6.33 -54.26 45.60
N ARG A 15 7.34 -53.50 45.13
CA ARG A 15 7.59 -53.22 43.71
C ARG A 15 8.30 -54.40 43.05
N SER A 16 7.93 -54.79 41.83
CA SER A 16 8.91 -55.16 40.79
C SER A 16 8.30 -55.11 39.38
N SER A 17 9.19 -54.92 38.39
CA SER A 17 8.90 -54.74 36.97
C SER A 17 8.75 -56.05 36.18
N SER A 18 7.88 -56.10 35.16
CA SER A 18 8.23 -56.75 33.88
C SER A 18 7.34 -56.34 32.69
N LYS A 19 7.99 -56.22 31.53
CA LYS A 19 7.48 -55.85 30.20
C LYS A 19 6.38 -56.79 29.66
N ARG A 20 5.32 -56.26 29.01
CA ARG A 20 4.92 -56.56 27.60
C ARG A 20 3.74 -55.67 27.11
N PRO A 21 3.41 -55.64 25.80
CA PRO A 21 3.74 -54.52 24.91
C PRO A 21 2.58 -53.58 24.59
N ALA A 22 2.88 -52.46 23.92
CA ALA A 22 1.89 -51.52 23.41
C ALA A 22 1.00 -52.14 22.31
N GLN A 23 -0.25 -51.66 22.22
CA GLN A 23 -1.13 -51.92 21.08
C GLN A 23 -0.72 -51.05 19.88
N GLU A 24 -0.70 -51.64 18.70
CA GLU A 24 -0.30 -50.95 17.47
C GLU A 24 -1.36 -49.94 17.02
N THR A 25 -0.96 -48.69 16.86
CA THR A 25 -1.74 -47.68 16.14
C THR A 25 -1.71 -47.98 14.63
N PRO A 26 -2.86 -48.04 13.94
CA PRO A 26 -2.87 -48.30 12.50
C PRO A 26 -2.20 -47.16 11.73
N GLN A 27 -1.10 -47.47 11.03
CA GLN A 27 -0.40 -46.53 10.15
C GLN A 27 -1.33 -46.06 9.03
N ARG A 28 -1.68 -44.77 9.04
CA ARG A 28 -2.39 -44.12 7.93
C ARG A 28 -1.43 -43.96 6.74
N GLN A 29 -1.40 -44.97 5.86
CA GLN A 29 -0.61 -44.94 4.63
C GLN A 29 -0.97 -43.73 3.76
N SER A 30 -0.01 -42.82 3.57
CA SER A 30 -0.12 -41.72 2.62
C SER A 30 0.10 -42.25 1.20
N LYS A 31 -0.99 -42.41 0.43
CA LYS A 31 -0.91 -42.68 -1.01
C LYS A 31 -0.37 -41.44 -1.73
N ARG A 32 0.97 -41.37 -1.86
CA ARG A 32 1.69 -40.36 -2.65
C ARG A 32 1.33 -40.53 -4.12
N ALA A 33 0.45 -39.67 -4.62
CA ALA A 33 0.13 -39.62 -6.05
C ALA A 33 1.40 -39.24 -6.84
N ARG A 34 1.77 -40.08 -7.81
CA ARG A 34 2.95 -39.88 -8.65
C ARG A 34 2.64 -38.84 -9.71
N ALA A 35 3.30 -37.68 -9.65
CA ALA A 35 3.15 -36.65 -10.66
C ALA A 35 3.61 -37.16 -12.04
N THR A 36 2.71 -37.15 -13.02
CA THR A 36 3.04 -37.43 -14.42
C THR A 36 3.64 -36.18 -15.05
N ALA A 37 4.89 -36.28 -15.53
CA ALA A 37 5.56 -35.19 -16.21
C ALA A 37 4.77 -34.74 -17.44
N ARG A 38 4.40 -33.46 -17.50
CA ARG A 38 3.90 -32.83 -18.73
C ARG A 38 5.09 -32.49 -19.62
N LYS A 39 5.05 -32.95 -20.87
CA LYS A 39 6.00 -32.55 -21.90
C LYS A 39 5.84 -31.05 -22.16
N SER A 40 6.92 -30.29 -22.06
CA SER A 40 7.01 -28.96 -22.67
C SER A 40 7.04 -29.12 -24.19
N TYR A 41 6.25 -28.30 -24.87
CA TYR A 41 6.35 -28.12 -26.32
C TYR A 41 7.45 -27.08 -26.58
N VAL A 42 8.40 -27.40 -27.45
CA VAL A 42 9.49 -26.50 -27.88
C VAL A 42 9.39 -26.44 -29.40
N ASP A 43 9.26 -25.23 -29.95
CA ASP A 43 9.29 -25.00 -31.39
C ASP A 43 10.76 -24.91 -31.89
N PRO A 44 11.12 -25.52 -33.03
CA PRO A 44 12.50 -25.58 -33.50
C PRO A 44 12.85 -24.55 -34.60
N GLY A 45 14.10 -24.10 -34.60
CA GLY A 45 14.73 -23.31 -35.69
C GLY A 45 14.76 -21.81 -35.37
N THR A 46 15.92 -21.16 -35.25
CA THR A 46 17.01 -21.14 -36.25
C THR A 46 18.39 -21.47 -35.69
N ASP A 47 19.20 -22.06 -36.57
CA ASP A 47 20.58 -22.46 -36.38
C ASP A 47 21.52 -21.48 -37.13
N THR A 48 22.73 -21.24 -36.60
CA THR A 48 24.01 -20.80 -37.23
C THR A 48 24.93 -20.11 -36.21
N ASP A 49 25.75 -20.93 -35.55
CA ASP A 49 27.22 -20.88 -35.48
C ASP A 49 28.07 -19.71 -34.90
N ASP A 50 29.11 -20.20 -34.20
CA ASP A 50 30.48 -19.70 -33.95
C ASP A 50 30.83 -18.66 -32.85
N ALA A 51 31.38 -19.20 -31.76
CA ALA A 51 32.73 -18.98 -31.17
C ALA A 51 33.27 -17.54 -30.89
N ASP A 52 34.02 -17.24 -29.82
CA ASP A 52 34.73 -18.12 -28.87
C ASP A 52 35.02 -17.44 -27.48
N GLU A 53 35.54 -18.24 -26.54
CA GLU A 53 36.22 -17.99 -25.23
C GLU A 53 36.77 -16.57 -24.86
N LYS A 54 37.03 -16.12 -23.61
CA LYS A 54 37.21 -16.63 -22.20
C LYS A 54 37.12 -15.37 -21.28
N SER A 55 36.84 -15.32 -19.97
CA SER A 55 37.37 -16.06 -18.81
C SER A 55 36.58 -15.69 -17.52
N ALA A 56 36.73 -16.47 -16.44
CA ALA A 56 35.86 -16.48 -15.25
C ALA A 56 36.23 -15.52 -14.10
N ARG A 57 35.23 -15.22 -13.24
CA ARG A 57 35.26 -15.50 -11.78
C ARG A 57 33.85 -15.52 -11.15
N LYS A 58 33.61 -16.46 -10.22
CA LYS A 58 32.34 -16.69 -9.48
C LYS A 58 32.53 -16.46 -7.97
N VAL A 59 31.55 -15.84 -7.31
CA VAL A 59 31.00 -16.18 -5.97
C VAL A 59 29.57 -15.61 -5.91
N SER A 60 28.54 -16.29 -6.41
CA SER A 60 27.59 -17.15 -5.66
C SER A 60 26.82 -16.48 -4.51
N SER A 61 25.58 -16.06 -4.81
CA SER A 61 24.47 -15.98 -3.87
C SER A 61 23.28 -16.77 -4.44
N SER A 62 22.51 -17.43 -3.57
CA SER A 62 21.23 -18.08 -3.89
C SER A 62 20.18 -17.49 -2.93
N ALA A 63 19.24 -16.67 -3.36
CA ALA A 63 18.15 -16.92 -4.32
C ALA A 63 17.05 -17.82 -3.73
N ASP A 64 15.90 -17.21 -3.47
CA ASP A 64 14.58 -17.79 -3.73
C ASP A 64 13.69 -16.65 -4.26
N GLU A 65 13.23 -16.80 -5.50
CA GLU A 65 12.27 -15.91 -6.18
C GLU A 65 10.91 -16.62 -6.27
N GLN A 66 9.78 -15.89 -6.36
CA GLN A 66 9.07 -15.69 -7.65
C GLN A 66 7.72 -14.95 -7.54
N ASP A 67 7.23 -14.57 -8.73
CA ASP A 67 5.99 -13.86 -9.11
C ASP A 67 5.93 -12.33 -8.89
N GLY A 68 5.76 -11.50 -9.93
CA GLY A 68 5.70 -11.80 -11.37
C GLY A 68 5.01 -10.70 -12.20
N ALA A 69 5.43 -10.55 -13.46
CA ALA A 69 4.86 -9.67 -14.49
C ALA A 69 4.91 -8.15 -14.23
N ALA A 70 6.03 -7.52 -14.59
CA ALA A 70 6.00 -6.14 -15.09
C ALA A 70 5.43 -6.14 -16.51
N SER A 71 4.41 -5.33 -16.78
CA SER A 71 3.90 -5.13 -18.14
C SER A 71 4.43 -3.82 -18.72
N ASP A 72 5.36 -4.00 -19.63
CA ASP A 72 5.78 -3.07 -20.67
C ASP A 72 4.64 -2.22 -21.26
N TYR A 73 4.93 -0.95 -21.53
CA TYR A 73 4.09 -0.06 -22.34
C TYR A 73 5.00 1.02 -22.95
N GLU A 74 5.20 0.93 -24.27
CA GLU A 74 6.24 1.69 -24.96
C GLU A 74 6.05 3.20 -24.93
N HIS A 75 7.18 3.90 -24.89
CA HIS A 75 7.30 5.34 -25.01
C HIS A 75 7.36 5.72 -26.50
N HIS A 76 6.29 6.31 -27.04
CA HIS A 76 6.36 6.91 -28.38
C HIS A 76 6.92 8.33 -28.28
N ASP A 77 8.19 8.50 -28.67
CA ASP A 77 8.78 9.81 -28.95
C ASP A 77 8.23 10.38 -30.26
N ASN A 78 7.40 11.42 -30.17
CA ASN A 78 7.02 12.21 -31.35
C ASN A 78 8.12 13.23 -31.67
N LYS A 79 9.04 12.82 -32.53
CA LYS A 79 10.07 13.68 -33.12
C LYS A 79 9.55 14.34 -34.40
N GLU A 80 8.72 15.38 -34.25
CA GLU A 80 8.36 16.22 -35.41
C GLU A 80 9.40 17.32 -35.64
N SER A 81 9.98 17.31 -36.84
CA SER A 81 11.00 18.24 -37.29
C SER A 81 10.40 19.57 -37.72
N SER A 82 10.83 20.66 -37.08
CA SER A 82 10.60 22.01 -37.58
C SER A 82 11.32 22.22 -38.92
N VAL A 83 10.55 22.52 -39.97
CA VAL A 83 11.01 23.23 -41.16
C VAL A 83 9.91 24.22 -41.54
N GLY A 84 10.20 25.51 -41.44
CA GLY A 84 9.31 26.58 -41.88
C GLY A 84 9.62 27.01 -43.31
N SER A 85 8.60 27.54 -44.00
CA SER A 85 8.77 28.37 -45.19
C SER A 85 7.53 29.23 -45.38
N GLU A 86 7.71 30.56 -45.33
CA GLU A 86 6.67 31.54 -45.59
C GLU A 86 6.48 31.71 -47.10
N ALA A 87 5.24 31.90 -47.55
CA ALA A 87 4.91 32.57 -48.81
C ALA A 87 3.47 33.08 -48.77
N ASP A 88 3.27 34.28 -49.31
CA ASP A 88 2.03 35.05 -49.28
C ASP A 88 1.26 34.93 -50.63
N VAL A 89 0.13 35.62 -50.70
CA VAL A 89 -0.61 36.15 -51.87
C VAL A 89 -1.49 35.28 -52.79
N THR A 90 -2.65 35.91 -53.05
CA THR A 90 -3.57 35.88 -54.21
C THR A 90 -4.75 34.91 -54.26
N ASP A 91 -5.89 35.50 -53.89
CA ASP A 91 -7.25 35.31 -54.39
C ASP A 91 -7.38 35.71 -55.88
N SER A 92 -8.05 34.88 -56.70
CA SER A 92 -8.91 35.30 -57.83
C SER A 92 -9.58 34.09 -58.53
N ASP A 93 -10.85 34.29 -58.92
CA ASP A 93 -11.68 33.34 -59.68
C ASP A 93 -11.23 33.17 -61.15
N GLU A 94 -11.59 32.03 -61.78
CA GLU A 94 -12.50 31.98 -62.94
C GLU A 94 -12.78 30.53 -63.42
N ASP A 95 -13.94 30.34 -64.05
CA ASP A 95 -14.49 29.05 -64.51
C ASP A 95 -13.85 28.51 -65.81
N ASP A 96 -13.83 27.17 -65.98
CA ASP A 96 -14.04 26.56 -67.30
C ASP A 96 -14.71 25.17 -67.18
N GLU A 97 -15.61 24.85 -68.10
CA GLU A 97 -16.33 23.58 -68.16
C GLU A 97 -15.58 22.53 -69.00
N SER A 98 -15.63 21.25 -68.59
CA SER A 98 -16.38 20.20 -69.33
C SER A 98 -15.84 18.76 -69.16
N LYS A 99 -16.75 17.80 -69.45
CA LYS A 99 -16.53 16.36 -69.72
C LYS A 99 -16.45 15.39 -68.54
N ASP A 100 -17.65 15.13 -68.01
CA ASP A 100 -18.26 13.79 -67.87
C ASP A 100 -17.34 12.56 -68.06
N HIS A 101 -17.19 11.80 -66.97
CA HIS A 101 -17.07 10.34 -67.03
C HIS A 101 -17.77 9.68 -65.84
N GLN A 102 -19.03 9.27 -66.03
CA GLN A 102 -19.74 8.43 -65.07
C GLN A 102 -19.07 7.06 -64.87
N LEU A 103 -18.75 6.72 -63.61
CA LEU A 103 -18.53 5.34 -63.18
C LEU A 103 -19.53 4.95 -62.06
N ARG A 104 -20.54 4.16 -62.44
CA ARG A 104 -21.56 3.62 -61.54
C ARG A 104 -20.98 2.58 -60.58
N GLY A 105 -20.87 2.93 -59.29
CA GLY A 105 -20.36 2.05 -58.23
C GLY A 105 -21.36 1.78 -57.09
N ARG A 106 -22.38 0.94 -57.36
CA ARG A 106 -23.17 0.12 -56.41
C ARG A 106 -23.51 0.73 -55.02
N ALA A 107 -24.75 1.20 -54.84
CA ALA A 107 -25.26 1.74 -53.58
C ALA A 107 -25.14 0.77 -52.39
N ALA A 108 -24.47 1.20 -51.33
CA ALA A 108 -24.52 0.56 -50.02
C ALA A 108 -25.86 0.87 -49.35
N LYS A 109 -26.64 -0.16 -48.98
CA LYS A 109 -27.87 0.01 -48.21
C LYS A 109 -27.51 0.33 -46.76
N SER A 110 -27.72 1.57 -46.32
CA SER A 110 -27.78 1.89 -44.90
C SER A 110 -29.06 1.28 -44.31
N LEU A 111 -28.91 0.55 -43.20
CA LEU A 111 -30.03 0.06 -42.38
C LEU A 111 -30.14 0.93 -41.12
N PRO A 112 -31.35 1.07 -40.55
CA PRO A 112 -31.68 2.20 -39.69
C PRO A 112 -30.97 2.18 -38.34
N ILE A 113 -30.46 3.36 -37.95
CA ILE A 113 -29.87 3.63 -36.64
C ILE A 113 -31.02 3.71 -35.61
N HIS A 114 -31.40 2.56 -35.06
CA HIS A 114 -31.96 2.45 -33.69
C HIS A 114 -32.02 0.97 -33.26
N LYS A 115 -30.92 0.47 -32.70
CA LYS A 115 -30.93 -0.67 -31.76
C LYS A 115 -30.56 -0.15 -30.38
N LYS A 116 -31.09 -0.77 -29.33
CA LYS A 116 -30.97 -0.26 -27.95
C LYS A 116 -29.53 -0.41 -27.43
N ILE A 117 -29.12 0.49 -26.55
CA ILE A 117 -27.80 0.53 -25.87
C ILE A 117 -27.45 -0.81 -25.19
N SER A 118 -28.45 -1.62 -24.82
CA SER A 118 -28.28 -2.99 -24.31
C SER A 118 -27.50 -3.90 -25.27
N ASP A 119 -27.72 -3.76 -26.57
CA ASP A 119 -27.16 -4.65 -27.59
C ASP A 119 -25.70 -4.31 -27.87
N GLU A 120 -25.30 -3.06 -27.64
CA GLU A 120 -23.89 -2.65 -27.76
C GLU A 120 -23.04 -3.37 -26.72
N GLN A 121 -23.48 -3.45 -25.46
CA GLN A 121 -22.76 -4.12 -24.37
C GLN A 121 -22.44 -5.60 -24.66
N GLU A 122 -23.25 -6.29 -25.47
CA GLU A 122 -22.99 -7.68 -25.85
C GLU A 122 -21.93 -7.84 -26.94
N LEU A 123 -21.78 -6.85 -27.83
CA LEU A 123 -20.77 -6.84 -28.89
C LEU A 123 -19.32 -6.76 -28.36
N TRP A 124 -19.13 -6.33 -27.10
CA TRP A 124 -17.81 -6.25 -26.46
C TRP A 124 -17.33 -7.55 -25.81
N LYS A 125 -18.20 -8.57 -25.69
CA LYS A 125 -17.81 -9.86 -25.10
C LYS A 125 -16.96 -10.65 -26.12
N PRO A 126 -15.78 -11.17 -25.74
CA PRO A 126 -15.01 -12.05 -26.61
C PRO A 126 -15.88 -13.24 -27.08
N GLY A 127 -16.07 -13.38 -28.39
CA GLY A 127 -16.96 -14.40 -28.98
C GLY A 127 -18.36 -13.92 -29.37
N ALA A 128 -18.65 -12.61 -29.37
CA ALA A 128 -19.87 -12.07 -29.98
C ALA A 128 -20.01 -12.51 -31.45
N LYS A 129 -21.14 -13.11 -31.81
CA LYS A 129 -21.41 -13.62 -33.16
C LYS A 129 -21.77 -12.47 -34.11
N LEU A 130 -20.77 -11.99 -34.84
CA LEU A 130 -20.95 -11.07 -35.96
C LEU A 130 -21.26 -11.85 -37.25
N GLU A 131 -22.05 -11.25 -38.13
CA GLU A 131 -22.30 -11.83 -39.46
C GLU A 131 -21.01 -11.81 -40.32
N PRO A 132 -20.78 -12.82 -41.18
CA PRO A 132 -19.58 -12.89 -42.01
C PRO A 132 -19.41 -11.63 -42.88
N GLY A 133 -18.34 -10.86 -42.63
CA GLY A 133 -18.00 -9.63 -43.33
C GLY A 133 -18.30 -8.33 -42.57
N THR A 134 -18.98 -8.38 -41.43
CA THR A 134 -19.26 -7.17 -40.62
C THR A 134 -18.04 -6.76 -39.79
N ARG A 135 -17.42 -5.61 -40.11
CA ARG A 135 -16.44 -4.95 -39.25
C ARG A 135 -17.13 -3.92 -38.36
N VAL A 136 -17.13 -4.13 -37.03
CA VAL A 136 -17.59 -3.11 -36.08
C VAL A 136 -16.42 -2.17 -35.77
N VAL A 137 -16.41 -0.99 -36.36
CA VAL A 137 -15.45 0.08 -36.04
C VAL A 137 -15.99 0.87 -34.86
N ILE A 138 -15.65 0.45 -33.64
CA ILE A 138 -16.05 1.19 -32.44
C ILE A 138 -15.04 2.30 -32.17
N LYS A 139 -15.50 3.55 -32.24
CA LYS A 139 -14.70 4.71 -31.82
C LYS A 139 -14.48 4.59 -30.31
N LYS A 140 -13.22 4.47 -29.87
CA LYS A 140 -12.88 4.61 -28.45
C LYS A 140 -13.35 6.00 -27.96
N PRO A 141 -13.93 6.12 -26.76
CA PRO A 141 -14.10 7.41 -26.10
C PRO A 141 -12.79 8.20 -26.13
N LYS A 142 -12.88 9.49 -26.42
CA LYS A 142 -11.80 10.42 -26.09
C LYS A 142 -11.84 10.67 -24.58
N ALA A 143 -10.73 11.13 -24.01
CA ALA A 143 -10.76 11.67 -22.65
C ALA A 143 -11.75 12.85 -22.60
N ARG A 144 -12.39 13.04 -21.44
CA ARG A 144 -13.21 14.23 -21.16
C ARG A 144 -12.40 15.50 -21.40
N ASP A 145 -13.08 16.50 -21.95
CA ASP A 145 -12.57 17.86 -21.98
C ASP A 145 -12.34 18.35 -20.54
N ALA A 146 -11.35 19.21 -20.35
CA ALA A 146 -11.12 19.89 -19.08
C ALA A 146 -12.31 20.81 -18.74
N GLY A 147 -12.95 21.38 -19.78
CA GLY A 147 -14.02 22.36 -19.63
C GLY A 147 -13.46 23.69 -19.15
N ASP A 148 -14.21 24.38 -18.28
CA ASP A 148 -13.83 25.70 -17.77
C ASP A 148 -12.73 25.65 -16.68
N THR A 149 -12.43 24.46 -16.14
CA THR A 149 -11.38 24.26 -15.12
C THR A 149 -10.13 23.65 -15.76
N PRO A 150 -8.94 24.28 -15.65
CA PRO A 150 -7.69 23.64 -16.06
C PRO A 150 -7.26 22.57 -15.04
N TYR A 151 -6.46 21.61 -15.50
CA TYR A 151 -5.70 20.72 -14.62
C TYR A 151 -4.59 21.52 -13.92
N LEU A 152 -4.41 21.31 -12.61
CA LEU A 152 -3.54 22.11 -11.74
C LEU A 152 -2.91 21.21 -10.67
N ASP A 153 -1.59 21.22 -10.55
CA ASP A 153 -0.85 20.24 -9.72
C ASP A 153 -1.07 20.36 -8.20
N HIS A 154 -1.73 21.42 -7.72
CA HIS A 154 -2.03 21.65 -6.29
C HIS A 154 -3.45 21.25 -5.89
N THR A 155 -4.24 20.66 -6.79
CA THR A 155 -5.60 20.19 -6.52
C THR A 155 -5.93 18.96 -7.38
N ILE A 156 -7.06 18.30 -7.14
CA ILE A 156 -7.54 17.19 -7.97
C ILE A 156 -8.65 17.69 -8.89
N HIS A 157 -8.53 17.44 -10.20
CA HIS A 157 -9.51 17.91 -11.16
C HIS A 157 -10.90 17.24 -10.96
N PRO A 158 -12.04 17.95 -11.13
CA PRO A 158 -13.38 17.36 -11.02
C PRO A 158 -13.59 16.10 -11.86
N ASN A 159 -12.98 16.04 -13.06
CA ASN A 159 -13.06 14.85 -13.93
C ASN A 159 -12.47 13.59 -13.29
N THR A 160 -11.42 13.71 -12.46
CA THR A 160 -10.80 12.59 -11.74
C THR A 160 -11.78 12.00 -10.73
N ILE A 161 -12.50 12.86 -10.00
CA ILE A 161 -13.55 12.44 -9.07
C ILE A 161 -14.75 11.83 -9.83
N LEU A 162 -15.12 12.37 -10.99
CA LEU A 162 -16.19 11.81 -11.84
C LEU A 162 -15.80 10.42 -12.40
N PHE A 163 -14.58 10.27 -12.92
CA PHE A 163 -14.05 8.99 -13.38
C PHE A 163 -14.09 7.93 -12.26
N LEU A 164 -13.66 8.28 -11.04
CA LEU A 164 -13.73 7.37 -9.89
C LEU A 164 -15.18 7.02 -9.49
N LYS A 165 -16.13 7.96 -9.64
CA LYS A 165 -17.58 7.70 -9.42
C LYS A 165 -18.11 6.68 -10.44
N GLU A 166 -17.71 6.79 -11.70
CA GLU A 166 -18.15 5.89 -12.77
C GLU A 166 -17.46 4.53 -12.73
N LEU A 167 -16.17 4.47 -12.38
CA LEU A 167 -15.46 3.22 -12.11
C LEU A 167 -16.07 2.46 -10.93
N ALA A 168 -16.56 3.18 -9.92
CA ALA A 168 -17.28 2.57 -8.80
C ALA A 168 -18.65 1.99 -9.21
N ALA A 169 -19.30 2.55 -10.24
CA ALA A 169 -20.55 2.03 -10.80
C ALA A 169 -20.32 0.90 -11.82
N ASN A 170 -19.20 0.91 -12.55
CA ASN A 170 -18.89 0.02 -13.66
C ASN A 170 -17.51 -0.65 -13.47
N ASN A 171 -17.32 -1.38 -12.38
CA ASN A 171 -16.03 -1.95 -11.98
C ASN A 171 -15.71 -3.23 -12.79
N ASP A 172 -15.57 -3.10 -14.10
CA ASP A 172 -15.38 -4.17 -15.07
C ASP A 172 -14.15 -3.94 -15.95
N ARG A 173 -13.43 -5.02 -16.29
CA ARG A 173 -12.21 -4.93 -17.11
C ARG A 173 -12.45 -4.43 -18.53
N SER A 174 -13.60 -4.78 -19.11
CA SER A 174 -14.04 -4.26 -20.41
C SER A 174 -14.35 -2.76 -20.35
N TRP A 175 -15.00 -2.31 -19.28
CA TRP A 175 -15.34 -0.90 -19.08
C TRP A 175 -14.09 -0.03 -18.93
N LEU A 176 -13.12 -0.43 -18.08
CA LEU A 176 -11.88 0.35 -17.93
C LEU A 176 -11.07 0.38 -19.23
N LYS A 177 -11.00 -0.72 -19.99
CA LYS A 177 -10.31 -0.74 -21.29
C LYS A 177 -10.95 0.19 -22.33
N LEU A 178 -12.25 0.46 -22.20
CA LEU A 178 -12.96 1.42 -23.03
C LEU A 178 -12.67 2.87 -22.61
N HIS A 179 -12.58 3.11 -21.29
CA HIS A 179 -12.32 4.43 -20.69
C HIS A 179 -10.83 4.64 -20.35
N ASP A 180 -9.92 3.94 -21.05
CA ASP A 180 -8.46 4.06 -20.85
C ASP A 180 -7.94 5.50 -21.01
N PRO A 181 -8.46 6.34 -21.94
CA PRO A 181 -8.06 7.75 -22.02
C PRO A 181 -8.48 8.58 -20.79
N ASP A 182 -9.72 8.41 -20.30
CA ASP A 182 -10.18 9.05 -19.06
C ASP A 182 -9.32 8.61 -17.86
N PHE A 183 -9.02 7.30 -17.78
CA PHE A 183 -8.16 6.74 -16.74
C PHE A 183 -6.74 7.34 -16.77
N ARG A 184 -6.12 7.49 -17.95
CA ARG A 184 -4.77 8.08 -18.07
C ARG A 184 -4.74 9.53 -17.61
N VAL A 185 -5.72 10.34 -18.00
CA VAL A 185 -5.80 11.75 -17.57
C VAL A 185 -6.05 11.84 -16.06
N ALA A 186 -7.00 11.06 -15.53
CA ALA A 186 -7.29 11.02 -14.08
C ALA A 186 -6.12 10.47 -13.23
N PHE A 187 -5.33 9.55 -13.79
CA PHE A 187 -4.13 9.03 -13.13
C PHE A 187 -2.96 10.03 -13.20
N GLN A 188 -2.81 10.76 -14.30
CA GLN A 188 -1.79 11.82 -14.42
C GLN A 188 -2.08 12.98 -13.46
N ASP A 189 -3.33 13.43 -13.36
CA ASP A 189 -3.80 14.43 -12.39
C ASP A 189 -3.47 14.03 -10.94
N PHE A 190 -3.77 12.77 -10.56
CA PHE A 190 -3.35 12.25 -9.26
C PHE A 190 -1.83 12.11 -9.11
N THR A 191 -1.09 11.93 -10.20
CA THR A 191 0.37 11.80 -10.20
C THR A 191 1.05 13.14 -9.92
N THR A 192 0.66 14.22 -10.60
CA THR A 192 1.25 15.55 -10.34
C THR A 192 0.81 16.11 -8.99
N PHE A 193 -0.42 15.84 -8.55
CA PHE A 193 -0.83 16.11 -7.17
C PHE A 193 0.02 15.36 -6.15
N ALA A 194 0.33 14.08 -6.39
CA ALA A 194 1.20 13.30 -5.49
C ALA A 194 2.66 13.82 -5.49
N GLU A 195 3.16 14.40 -6.57
CA GLU A 195 4.46 15.10 -6.60
C GLU A 195 4.44 16.32 -5.66
N LYS A 196 3.42 17.18 -5.75
CA LYS A 196 3.29 18.35 -4.87
C LYS A 196 3.05 18.00 -3.41
N VAL A 197 2.33 16.91 -3.14
CA VAL A 197 2.26 16.34 -1.79
C VAL A 197 3.62 15.84 -1.31
N SER A 198 4.43 15.23 -2.19
CA SER A 198 5.77 14.75 -1.83
C SER A 198 6.67 15.90 -1.38
N GLU A 199 6.68 17.01 -2.13
CA GLU A 199 7.38 18.25 -1.75
C GLU A 199 6.96 18.71 -0.33
N LYS A 200 5.65 18.72 -0.03
CA LYS A 200 5.12 19.12 1.28
C LYS A 200 5.37 18.12 2.41
N ILE A 201 5.53 16.84 2.12
CA ILE A 201 5.93 15.82 3.11
C ILE A 201 7.41 15.97 3.45
N ILE A 202 8.27 16.20 2.47
CA ILE A 202 9.72 16.38 2.68
C ILE A 202 10.00 17.68 3.45
N GLU A 203 9.25 18.76 3.17
CA GLU A 203 9.29 20.01 3.95
C GLU A 203 8.88 19.83 5.43
N ALA A 204 8.02 18.84 5.73
CA ALA A 204 7.51 18.58 7.07
C ALA A 204 8.30 17.50 7.84
N ASP A 205 8.92 16.54 7.15
CA ASP A 205 9.68 15.42 7.70
C ASP A 205 10.92 15.16 6.83
N GLU A 206 12.03 15.81 7.21
CA GLU A 206 13.35 15.72 6.56
C GLU A 206 13.89 14.28 6.47
N THR A 207 13.32 13.32 7.21
CA THR A 207 13.74 11.92 7.16
C THR A 207 13.18 11.17 5.95
N ILE A 208 12.25 11.77 5.21
CA ILE A 208 11.69 11.25 3.96
C ILE A 208 12.56 11.73 2.79
N PRO A 209 13.23 10.83 2.05
CA PRO A 209 14.00 11.23 0.88
C PRO A 209 13.08 11.58 -0.31
N GLU A 210 13.61 12.33 -1.27
CA GLU A 210 12.98 12.49 -2.57
C GLU A 210 12.92 11.13 -3.28
N LEU A 211 11.70 10.66 -3.57
CA LEU A 211 11.44 9.35 -4.15
C LEU A 211 10.62 9.49 -5.44
N PRO A 212 10.91 8.70 -6.48
CA PRO A 212 10.15 8.76 -7.71
C PRO A 212 8.70 8.32 -7.46
N VAL A 213 7.75 9.03 -8.06
CA VAL A 213 6.31 8.88 -7.80
C VAL A 213 5.81 7.44 -7.92
N LYS A 214 6.40 6.69 -8.86
CA LYS A 214 6.17 5.26 -9.09
C LYS A 214 6.32 4.39 -7.84
N ASP A 215 7.08 4.83 -6.83
CA ASP A 215 7.39 4.12 -5.59
C ASP A 215 6.61 4.60 -4.36
N VAL A 216 5.80 5.66 -4.50
CA VAL A 216 4.83 6.11 -3.49
C VAL A 216 3.38 5.81 -3.89
N ILE A 217 3.01 5.95 -5.17
CA ILE A 217 1.66 5.63 -5.67
C ILE A 217 1.39 4.12 -5.65
N TYR A 218 0.18 3.70 -5.30
CA TYR A 218 -0.29 2.32 -5.47
C TYR A 218 -1.03 2.10 -6.78
N ARG A 219 -0.86 0.89 -7.36
CA ARG A 219 -1.68 0.41 -8.48
C ARG A 219 -3.19 0.49 -8.15
N ILE A 220 -4.00 0.84 -9.15
CA ILE A 220 -5.47 0.83 -9.09
C ILE A 220 -6.05 -0.59 -9.00
N TYR A 221 -5.37 -1.57 -9.59
CA TYR A 221 -5.78 -2.98 -9.53
C TYR A 221 -5.83 -3.50 -8.08
N ARG A 222 -6.83 -4.30 -7.77
CA ARG A 222 -6.97 -4.99 -6.47
C ARG A 222 -6.25 -6.34 -6.48
N ASP A 223 -6.10 -6.97 -5.32
CA ASP A 223 -5.88 -8.42 -5.25
C ASP A 223 -7.22 -9.09 -4.92
N ILE A 224 -7.67 -9.97 -5.81
CA ILE A 224 -8.96 -10.66 -5.71
C ILE A 224 -8.82 -12.12 -5.29
N ARG A 225 -7.60 -12.66 -5.18
CA ARG A 225 -7.36 -14.11 -4.96
C ARG A 225 -7.99 -14.64 -3.67
N PHE A 226 -8.15 -13.78 -2.67
CA PHE A 226 -8.71 -14.10 -1.36
C PHE A 226 -9.91 -13.22 -0.97
N SER A 227 -10.38 -12.35 -1.89
CA SER A 227 -11.55 -11.50 -1.63
C SER A 227 -12.84 -12.24 -1.95
N LYS A 228 -13.87 -12.03 -1.11
CA LYS A 228 -15.25 -12.48 -1.42
C LYS A 228 -15.90 -11.62 -2.51
N ASP A 229 -15.40 -10.40 -2.67
CA ASP A 229 -15.88 -9.44 -3.66
C ASP A 229 -14.96 -9.53 -4.91
N PRO A 230 -15.52 -9.87 -6.09
CA PRO A 230 -14.74 -10.12 -7.30
C PRO A 230 -14.27 -8.84 -8.02
N THR A 231 -14.60 -7.64 -7.53
CA THR A 231 -14.25 -6.38 -8.21
C THR A 231 -12.74 -6.24 -8.47
N PRO A 232 -12.31 -6.05 -9.74
CA PRO A 232 -10.91 -6.04 -10.14
C PRO A 232 -10.16 -4.74 -9.79
N TYR A 233 -10.85 -3.61 -9.63
CA TYR A 233 -10.25 -2.30 -9.40
C TYR A 233 -10.64 -1.70 -8.05
N LYS A 234 -9.72 -0.92 -7.47
CA LYS A 234 -10.02 0.03 -6.40
C LYS A 234 -10.85 1.17 -6.98
N THR A 235 -11.79 1.69 -6.20
CA THR A 235 -12.63 2.84 -6.54
C THR A 235 -12.00 4.17 -6.12
N TYR A 236 -10.68 4.18 -5.97
CA TYR A 236 -9.90 5.27 -5.40
C TYR A 236 -8.45 5.21 -5.87
N PHE A 237 -7.81 6.38 -5.94
CA PHE A 237 -6.35 6.48 -6.03
C PHE A 237 -5.75 6.60 -4.64
N SER A 238 -4.50 6.16 -4.48
CA SER A 238 -3.83 6.21 -3.18
C SER A 238 -2.31 6.16 -3.30
N ALA A 239 -1.63 6.84 -2.39
CA ALA A 239 -0.18 6.89 -2.29
C ALA A 239 0.26 6.76 -0.82
N ALA A 240 1.48 6.28 -0.60
CA ALA A 240 2.09 6.21 0.72
C ALA A 240 3.57 6.58 0.67
N TRP A 241 4.00 7.34 1.68
CA TRP A 241 5.37 7.83 1.83
C TRP A 241 5.97 7.30 3.13
N SER A 242 7.20 6.85 3.06
CA SER A 242 8.05 6.53 4.20
C SER A 242 9.51 6.71 3.76
N ARG A 243 10.48 6.51 4.66
CA ARG A 243 11.91 6.56 4.33
C ARG A 243 12.32 5.62 3.17
N THR A 244 11.51 4.61 2.86
CA THR A 244 11.71 3.66 1.74
C THR A 244 10.51 3.61 0.77
N GLY A 245 9.68 4.66 0.74
CA GLY A 245 8.49 4.76 -0.12
C GLY A 245 7.28 3.98 0.42
N ARG A 246 6.42 3.47 -0.46
CA ARG A 246 5.19 2.71 -0.10
C ARG A 246 5.41 1.32 0.48
N LYS A 247 6.67 0.93 0.69
CA LYS A 247 7.14 -0.38 1.16
C LYS A 247 8.22 -0.16 2.22
N GLY A 248 8.34 -1.12 3.13
CA GLY A 248 9.44 -1.18 4.11
C GLY A 248 8.97 -1.26 5.55
N PRO A 249 9.91 -1.23 6.52
CA PRO A 249 9.65 -1.39 7.95
C PRO A 249 9.30 -0.09 8.69
N TYR A 250 9.01 1.00 7.96
CA TYR A 250 8.73 2.31 8.53
C TYR A 250 7.23 2.56 8.67
N ALA A 251 6.86 3.46 9.59
CA ALA A 251 5.54 4.09 9.58
C ALA A 251 5.40 4.96 8.31
N HIS A 252 4.17 5.02 7.79
CA HIS A 252 3.89 5.70 6.52
C HIS A 252 2.97 6.91 6.73
N TYR A 253 3.15 7.96 5.92
CA TYR A 253 2.08 8.89 5.55
C TYR A 253 1.25 8.25 4.44
N TYR A 254 -0.05 8.50 4.40
CA TYR A 254 -0.99 7.88 3.47
C TYR A 254 -2.04 8.87 2.97
N ILE A 255 -2.27 8.88 1.67
CA ILE A 255 -3.39 9.60 1.05
C ILE A 255 -4.21 8.65 0.19
N GLN A 256 -5.52 8.81 0.26
CA GLN A 256 -6.50 8.21 -0.62
C GLN A 256 -7.41 9.31 -1.17
N VAL A 257 -7.60 9.33 -2.49
CA VAL A 257 -8.59 10.17 -3.16
C VAL A 257 -9.73 9.25 -3.62
N GLN A 258 -10.90 9.44 -3.02
CA GLN A 258 -12.10 8.65 -3.29
C GLN A 258 -13.34 9.56 -3.25
N PRO A 259 -14.27 9.44 -4.22
CA PRO A 259 -15.49 10.23 -4.24
C PRO A 259 -16.44 9.95 -3.07
N LYS A 260 -17.39 10.86 -2.87
CA LYS A 260 -18.45 10.80 -1.84
C LYS A 260 -17.92 10.99 -0.41
N GLY A 261 -16.89 11.83 -0.23
CA GLY A 261 -16.23 12.06 1.05
C GLY A 261 -15.38 10.87 1.52
N GLY A 262 -15.05 9.95 0.62
CA GLY A 262 -14.17 8.81 0.91
C GLY A 262 -12.68 9.15 0.87
N SER A 263 -12.33 10.36 0.43
CA SER A 263 -10.95 10.84 0.44
C SER A 263 -10.44 10.91 1.87
N PHE A 264 -9.20 10.50 2.10
CA PHE A 264 -8.65 10.27 3.43
C PHE A 264 -7.16 10.56 3.46
N VAL A 265 -6.72 11.32 4.46
CA VAL A 265 -5.31 11.57 4.76
C VAL A 265 -5.03 10.98 6.13
N GLY A 266 -4.08 10.06 6.21
CA GLY A 266 -3.75 9.32 7.42
C GLY A 266 -2.29 8.96 7.52
N GLY A 267 -1.93 8.27 8.59
CA GLY A 267 -0.55 7.84 8.80
C GLY A 267 -0.38 6.94 10.00
N GLY A 268 0.82 6.39 10.11
CA GLY A 268 1.28 5.53 11.20
C GLY A 268 1.64 4.13 10.74
N TYR A 269 1.48 3.17 11.65
CA TYR A 269 1.83 1.77 11.42
C TYR A 269 0.55 0.91 11.31
N TRP A 270 0.12 0.68 10.07
CA TRP A 270 -0.98 -0.25 9.76
C TRP A 270 -0.47 -1.68 9.72
N GLN A 271 -1.06 -2.57 10.53
CA GLN A 271 -0.73 -3.99 10.61
C GLN A 271 0.79 -4.29 10.66
N PRO A 272 1.55 -3.73 11.63
CA PRO A 272 2.93 -4.13 11.88
C PRO A 272 3.10 -5.65 11.98
N ASP A 273 4.26 -6.12 11.55
CA ASP A 273 4.67 -7.50 11.71
C ASP A 273 4.88 -7.85 13.19
N ALA A 274 5.17 -9.14 13.47
CA ALA A 274 5.32 -9.59 14.85
C ALA A 274 6.52 -8.94 15.57
N ALA A 275 7.58 -8.56 14.84
CA ALA A 275 8.79 -7.97 15.40
C ALA A 275 8.57 -6.48 15.75
N ALA A 276 8.09 -5.67 14.80
CA ALA A 276 7.74 -4.27 15.01
C ALA A 276 6.69 -4.11 16.11
N LEU A 277 5.66 -4.96 16.12
CA LEU A 277 4.62 -4.94 17.14
C LEU A 277 5.14 -5.34 18.54
N ALA A 278 6.16 -6.19 18.62
CA ALA A 278 6.83 -6.52 19.88
C ALA A 278 7.69 -5.34 20.38
N LYS A 279 8.48 -4.70 19.49
CA LYS A 279 9.25 -3.48 19.82
C LYS A 279 8.34 -2.36 20.35
N LEU A 280 7.24 -2.07 19.65
CA LEU A 280 6.25 -1.07 20.07
C LEU A 280 5.67 -1.36 21.45
N ARG A 281 5.25 -2.60 21.73
CA ARG A 281 4.74 -2.97 23.06
C ARG A 281 5.80 -2.87 24.16
N HIS A 282 7.06 -3.18 23.85
CA HIS A 282 8.17 -3.10 24.80
C HIS A 282 8.54 -1.65 25.15
N ASP A 283 8.53 -0.73 24.17
CA ASP A 283 8.70 0.70 24.44
C ASP A 283 7.51 1.29 25.19
N ILE A 284 6.27 0.94 24.84
CA ILE A 284 5.06 1.38 25.56
C ILE A 284 5.08 0.92 27.03
N ASP A 285 5.61 -0.27 27.32
CA ASP A 285 5.75 -0.82 28.67
C ASP A 285 6.83 -0.09 29.49
N ARG A 286 8.03 0.09 28.92
CA ARG A 286 9.16 0.70 29.62
C ARG A 286 9.16 2.23 29.64
N LYS A 287 8.65 2.86 28.59
CA LYS A 287 8.70 4.30 28.33
C LYS A 287 7.33 4.86 27.86
N PRO A 288 6.21 4.57 28.55
CA PRO A 288 4.86 4.99 28.13
C PRO A 288 4.72 6.52 27.97
N HIS A 289 5.56 7.30 28.64
CA HIS A 289 5.58 8.76 28.52
C HIS A 289 5.89 9.24 27.09
N LYS A 290 6.66 8.48 26.29
CA LYS A 290 7.02 8.85 24.90
C LYS A 290 5.80 8.90 23.98
N ILE A 291 5.02 7.81 23.93
CA ILE A 291 3.78 7.81 23.14
C ILE A 291 2.73 8.78 23.73
N LYS A 292 2.65 8.89 25.06
CA LYS A 292 1.67 9.78 25.72
C LYS A 292 1.94 11.25 25.44
N SER A 293 3.19 11.71 25.41
CA SER A 293 3.52 13.10 25.09
C SER A 293 3.12 13.46 23.66
N VAL A 294 3.33 12.55 22.69
CA VAL A 294 2.84 12.68 21.31
C VAL A 294 1.32 12.74 21.27
N LEU A 295 0.62 11.79 21.91
CA LEU A 295 -0.85 11.77 21.95
C LEU A 295 -1.44 12.99 22.68
N ARG A 296 -0.65 13.68 23.52
CA ARG A 296 -1.02 14.91 24.24
C ARG A 296 -0.63 16.20 23.51
N ASN A 297 0.15 16.14 22.43
CA ASN A 297 0.45 17.31 21.62
C ASN A 297 -0.86 18.01 21.22
N ARG A 298 -0.92 19.34 21.39
CA ARG A 298 -2.14 20.12 21.17
C ARG A 298 -2.69 19.97 19.75
N ASN A 299 -1.83 20.15 18.74
CA ASN A 299 -2.22 20.01 17.34
C ASN A 299 -2.69 18.58 17.04
N PHE A 300 -1.99 17.56 17.55
CA PHE A 300 -2.39 16.16 17.40
C PHE A 300 -3.77 15.88 18.02
N ARG A 301 -4.05 16.40 19.23
CA ARG A 301 -5.34 16.22 19.92
C ARG A 301 -6.48 16.91 19.19
N GLU A 302 -6.31 18.18 18.83
CA GLU A 302 -7.30 18.95 18.08
C GLU A 302 -7.56 18.30 16.71
N THR A 303 -6.49 17.98 15.96
CA THR A 303 -6.57 17.44 14.60
C THR A 303 -7.11 16.01 14.56
N PHE A 304 -6.63 15.05 15.37
CA PHE A 304 -7.00 13.62 15.24
C PHE A 304 -7.88 13.07 16.35
N LEU A 305 -7.74 13.56 17.59
CA LEU A 305 -8.44 13.01 18.76
C LEU A 305 -9.70 13.80 19.14
N GLY A 306 -10.12 14.76 18.32
CA GLY A 306 -11.37 15.52 18.51
C GLY A 306 -11.30 16.54 19.65
N GLY A 307 -10.12 17.10 19.93
CA GLY A 307 -9.95 18.16 20.93
C GLY A 307 -10.11 17.69 22.37
N VAL A 308 -9.85 16.40 22.67
CA VAL A 308 -9.82 15.90 24.06
C VAL A 308 -8.87 16.73 24.93
N GLN A 309 -9.23 16.88 26.22
CA GLN A 309 -8.45 17.60 27.21
C GLN A 309 -7.03 17.03 27.35
N ASP A 310 -6.10 17.84 27.86
CA ASP A 310 -4.70 17.45 28.04
C ASP A 310 -4.51 16.50 29.23
N ASP A 311 -4.85 15.24 29.03
CA ASP A 311 -4.79 14.17 30.03
C ASP A 311 -4.41 12.86 29.36
N ASP A 312 -3.43 12.15 29.94
CA ASP A 312 -2.89 10.89 29.43
C ASP A 312 -4.00 9.86 29.15
N LYS A 313 -4.95 9.69 30.09
CA LYS A 313 -5.99 8.66 29.99
C LYS A 313 -7.00 8.99 28.91
N LYS A 314 -7.42 10.25 28.80
CA LYS A 314 -8.34 10.72 27.74
C LYS A 314 -7.71 10.64 26.36
N ALA A 315 -6.44 11.04 26.21
CA ALA A 315 -5.72 10.96 24.95
C ALA A 315 -5.52 9.50 24.50
N VAL A 316 -5.04 8.62 25.39
CA VAL A 316 -4.89 7.18 25.13
C VAL A 316 -6.22 6.53 24.77
N LYS A 317 -7.29 6.79 25.55
CA LYS A 317 -8.62 6.23 25.27
C LYS A 317 -9.18 6.68 23.93
N ALA A 318 -9.02 7.96 23.58
CA ALA A 318 -9.46 8.48 22.28
C ALA A 318 -8.69 7.81 21.13
N PHE A 319 -7.36 7.70 21.23
CA PHE A 319 -6.51 7.05 20.22
C PHE A 319 -6.82 5.56 20.05
N ALA A 320 -7.01 4.82 21.15
CA ALA A 320 -7.35 3.40 21.11
C ALA A 320 -8.79 3.14 20.60
N SER A 321 -9.69 4.12 20.74
CA SER A 321 -11.08 4.07 20.24
C SER A 321 -11.21 4.53 18.78
N LEU A 322 -10.13 4.92 18.11
CA LEU A 322 -10.17 5.19 16.67
C LEU A 322 -10.53 3.90 15.92
N SER A 323 -11.50 3.98 15.01
CA SER A 323 -12.06 2.81 14.29
C SER A 323 -10.98 1.88 13.71
N MET A 324 -9.95 2.44 13.07
CA MET A 324 -8.83 1.67 12.52
C MET A 324 -8.02 0.93 13.59
N ASN A 325 -7.79 1.53 14.75
CA ASN A 325 -7.03 0.93 15.85
C ASN A 325 -7.85 -0.10 16.62
N GLN A 326 -9.13 0.18 16.85
CA GLN A 326 -10.05 -0.73 17.54
C GLN A 326 -10.41 -1.97 16.71
N SER A 327 -10.48 -1.84 15.37
CA SER A 327 -10.98 -2.88 14.45
C SER A 327 -10.30 -4.25 14.58
N ASN A 328 -9.00 -4.27 14.92
CA ASN A 328 -8.20 -5.49 15.08
C ASN A 328 -7.52 -5.61 16.45
N ALA A 329 -7.87 -4.75 17.42
CA ALA A 329 -7.31 -4.78 18.77
C ALA A 329 -7.60 -6.12 19.48
N LEU A 330 -6.70 -6.52 20.38
CA LEU A 330 -6.84 -7.73 21.17
C LEU A 330 -7.94 -7.57 22.23
N LYS A 331 -8.90 -8.51 22.24
CA LYS A 331 -9.96 -8.59 23.28
C LYS A 331 -9.43 -8.92 24.69
N ARG A 332 -8.21 -9.46 24.78
CA ARG A 332 -7.52 -9.82 26.02
C ARG A 332 -6.13 -9.19 26.03
N ASN A 333 -5.49 -9.19 27.19
CA ASN A 333 -4.09 -8.79 27.32
C ASN A 333 -3.17 -9.57 26.36
N PRO A 334 -2.17 -8.91 25.73
CA PRO A 334 -1.11 -9.61 25.02
C PRO A 334 -0.29 -10.49 25.98
N LYS A 335 0.31 -11.57 25.45
CA LYS A 335 1.16 -12.47 26.22
C LYS A 335 2.36 -11.70 26.80
N GLY A 336 2.60 -11.87 28.10
CA GLY A 336 3.70 -11.22 28.83
C GLY A 336 3.29 -9.95 29.60
N TYR A 337 2.04 -9.50 29.47
CA TYR A 337 1.53 -8.30 30.14
C TYR A 337 0.34 -8.62 31.03
N ASP A 338 0.29 -8.00 32.21
CA ASP A 338 -0.81 -8.17 33.15
C ASP A 338 -2.13 -7.58 32.63
N HIS A 339 -3.24 -8.11 33.14
CA HIS A 339 -4.57 -7.63 32.77
C HIS A 339 -4.79 -6.17 33.19
N ASP A 340 -4.28 -5.81 34.37
CA ASP A 340 -4.49 -4.51 35.02
C ASP A 340 -3.34 -3.52 34.75
N HIS A 341 -2.58 -3.76 33.67
CA HIS A 341 -1.48 -2.88 33.27
C HIS A 341 -2.00 -1.46 32.96
N LYS A 342 -1.31 -0.43 33.46
CA LYS A 342 -1.74 0.98 33.36
C LYS A 342 -1.97 1.44 31.91
N ASP A 343 -1.24 0.84 30.97
CA ASP A 343 -1.26 1.16 29.55
C ASP A 343 -1.81 0.02 28.68
N ILE A 344 -2.64 -0.85 29.26
CA ILE A 344 -3.20 -2.04 28.60
C ILE A 344 -3.97 -1.72 27.30
N ASP A 345 -4.62 -0.55 27.22
CA ASP A 345 -5.38 -0.14 26.04
C ASP A 345 -4.46 0.11 24.82
N LEU A 346 -3.24 0.63 25.04
CA LEU A 346 -2.22 0.75 23.98
C LEU A 346 -1.61 -0.61 23.65
N LEU A 347 -1.28 -1.42 24.66
CA LEU A 347 -0.65 -2.73 24.47
C LEU A 347 -1.57 -3.71 23.70
N ARG A 348 -2.90 -3.59 23.85
CA ARG A 348 -3.89 -4.39 23.11
C ARG A 348 -3.94 -4.07 21.62
N LEU A 349 -3.47 -2.90 21.18
CA LEU A 349 -3.55 -2.49 19.78
C LEU A 349 -2.72 -3.43 18.87
N ARG A 350 -3.16 -3.49 17.61
CA ARG A 350 -2.45 -4.14 16.50
C ARG A 350 -2.29 -3.24 15.27
N ASN A 351 -2.84 -2.02 15.33
CA ASN A 351 -2.62 -0.92 14.41
C ASN A 351 -2.29 0.31 15.25
N PHE A 352 -1.35 1.12 14.80
CA PHE A 352 -0.99 2.40 15.40
C PHE A 352 -1.19 3.48 14.34
N THR A 353 -2.45 3.79 14.04
CA THR A 353 -2.84 4.62 12.91
C THR A 353 -3.71 5.80 13.31
N ILE A 354 -3.62 6.87 12.52
CA ILE A 354 -4.47 8.07 12.59
C ILE A 354 -4.92 8.47 11.19
N GLY A 355 -5.89 9.37 11.12
CA GLY A 355 -6.22 10.08 9.89
C GLY A 355 -7.56 10.77 9.96
N ARG A 356 -7.88 11.50 8.88
CA ARG A 356 -9.14 12.21 8.68
C ARG A 356 -9.64 12.01 7.26
N THR A 357 -10.95 11.87 7.14
CA THR A 357 -11.65 12.05 5.87
C THR A 357 -11.58 13.51 5.45
N VAL A 358 -11.39 13.76 4.16
CA VAL A 358 -11.41 15.09 3.54
C VAL A 358 -12.60 15.13 2.57
N ALA A 359 -13.33 16.23 2.57
CA ALA A 359 -14.51 16.39 1.72
C ALA A 359 -14.10 16.54 0.24
N ASP A 360 -14.96 16.08 -0.69
CA ASP A 360 -14.70 16.14 -2.14
C ASP A 360 -14.43 17.60 -2.56
N GLU A 361 -15.17 18.56 -2.00
CA GLU A 361 -15.09 19.99 -2.30
C GLU A 361 -13.77 20.64 -1.87
N VAL A 362 -13.09 20.07 -0.87
CA VAL A 362 -11.79 20.57 -0.38
C VAL A 362 -10.64 19.98 -1.19
N ILE A 363 -10.72 18.69 -1.55
CA ILE A 363 -9.71 18.02 -2.40
C ILE A 363 -9.70 18.57 -3.83
N VAL A 364 -10.86 18.98 -4.35
CA VAL A 364 -11.04 19.61 -5.67
C VAL A 364 -10.92 21.15 -5.60
N GLY A 365 -10.90 21.72 -4.39
CA GLY A 365 -10.69 23.14 -4.18
C GLY A 365 -9.23 23.54 -4.31
N THR A 366 -8.98 24.85 -4.46
CA THR A 366 -7.62 25.42 -4.52
C THR A 366 -6.82 25.27 -3.22
N SER A 367 -7.46 24.84 -2.12
CA SER A 367 -6.86 24.58 -0.80
C SER A 367 -6.59 23.10 -0.50
N GLY A 368 -6.70 22.23 -1.52
CA GLY A 368 -6.56 20.77 -1.36
C GLY A 368 -5.17 20.37 -0.88
N LEU A 369 -4.12 20.92 -1.48
CA LEU A 369 -2.72 20.65 -1.10
C LEU A 369 -2.39 21.20 0.29
N GLU A 370 -2.81 22.41 0.61
CA GLU A 370 -2.61 23.04 1.92
C GLU A 370 -3.28 22.21 3.01
N ARG A 371 -4.51 21.74 2.77
CA ARG A 371 -5.23 20.91 3.73
C ARG A 371 -4.56 19.55 3.95
N VAL A 372 -3.95 18.98 2.91
CA VAL A 372 -3.10 17.79 3.05
C VAL A 372 -1.87 18.11 3.90
N ALA A 373 -1.16 19.20 3.62
CA ALA A 373 0.05 19.61 4.33
C ALA A 373 -0.21 19.88 5.82
N GLU A 374 -1.31 20.57 6.17
CA GLU A 374 -1.76 20.76 7.56
C GLU A 374 -1.92 19.43 8.31
N LEU A 375 -2.56 18.45 7.67
CA LEU A 375 -2.78 17.14 8.26
C LEU A 375 -1.46 16.37 8.40
N VAL A 376 -0.58 16.40 7.39
CA VAL A 376 0.76 15.79 7.40
C VAL A 376 1.60 16.36 8.56
N MET A 377 1.72 17.68 8.68
CA MET A 377 2.48 18.34 9.75
C MET A 377 1.99 17.92 11.14
N ALA A 378 0.68 17.72 11.32
CA ALA A 378 0.13 17.23 12.58
C ALA A 378 0.46 15.75 12.87
N MET A 379 0.89 14.96 11.88
CA MET A 379 1.30 13.55 12.05
C MET A 379 2.79 13.38 12.36
N VAL A 380 3.66 14.33 11.96
CA VAL A 380 5.11 14.16 12.02
C VAL A 380 5.60 13.63 13.39
N PRO A 381 5.24 14.21 14.55
CA PRO A 381 5.72 13.72 15.85
C PRO A 381 5.33 12.27 16.15
N PHE A 382 4.24 11.79 15.57
CA PHE A 382 3.76 10.41 15.71
C PHE A 382 4.46 9.45 14.75
N ILE A 383 4.74 9.86 13.52
CA ILE A 383 5.57 9.08 12.58
C ILE A 383 7.00 8.96 13.10
N THR A 384 7.61 10.07 13.56
CA THR A 384 8.95 10.08 14.17
C THR A 384 9.02 9.14 15.37
N TYR A 385 8.04 9.20 16.29
CA TYR A 385 7.99 8.28 17.43
C TYR A 385 7.93 6.81 16.99
N LEU A 386 7.01 6.44 16.09
CA LEU A 386 6.86 5.07 15.62
C LEU A 386 8.13 4.54 14.94
N ASN A 387 8.77 5.36 14.11
CA ASN A 387 10.03 5.03 13.46
C ASN A 387 11.14 4.82 14.50
N SER A 388 11.30 5.74 15.48
CA SER A 388 12.33 5.64 16.52
C SER A 388 12.28 4.35 17.36
N VAL A 389 11.13 3.67 17.41
CA VAL A 389 10.94 2.41 18.13
C VAL A 389 11.12 1.19 17.24
N VAL A 390 10.63 1.23 15.99
CA VAL A 390 10.67 0.05 15.09
C VAL A 390 12.00 -0.05 14.36
N MET A 391 12.54 1.08 13.91
CA MET A 391 13.81 1.24 13.21
C MET A 391 14.54 2.45 13.83
N PRO A 392 15.10 2.30 15.05
CA PRO A 392 15.93 3.36 15.62
C PRO A 392 17.09 3.67 14.67
N ASP A 393 17.39 4.95 14.52
CA ASP A 393 18.61 5.39 13.86
C ASP A 393 19.82 4.94 14.69
N GLU A 394 20.93 4.60 14.04
CA GLU A 394 22.16 4.24 14.73
C GLU A 394 22.73 5.51 15.38
N GLU A 395 22.41 5.71 16.67
CA GLU A 395 23.06 6.73 17.49
C GLU A 395 24.57 6.45 17.49
N ASP A 396 25.39 7.44 17.09
CA ASP A 396 26.86 7.32 17.07
C ASP A 396 27.38 6.85 18.44
N THR A 397 27.77 5.58 18.53
CA THR A 397 28.29 4.96 19.76
C THR A 397 29.75 5.36 20.03
N SER A 398 30.05 6.65 19.91
CA SER A 398 31.37 7.27 20.14
C SER A 398 31.38 8.26 21.31
N GLY A 399 30.24 8.48 21.98
CA GLY A 399 30.05 9.51 23.01
C GLY A 399 29.81 9.01 24.45
N SER A 400 30.06 7.74 24.76
CA SER A 400 29.92 7.22 26.13
C SER A 400 30.87 6.04 26.41
N SER A 401 32.17 6.31 26.35
CA SER A 401 33.11 5.61 27.23
C SER A 401 32.94 6.19 28.63
N SER A 402 32.60 5.36 29.62
CA SER A 402 32.52 5.80 31.00
C SER A 402 33.92 6.19 31.50
N GLU A 403 34.03 7.41 32.02
CA GLU A 403 35.09 7.82 32.92
C GLU A 403 34.81 7.19 34.29
N ASP A 404 35.05 5.88 34.40
CA ASP A 404 35.24 5.21 35.68
C ASP A 404 36.75 5.28 36.01
N GLU A 405 37.23 6.47 36.42
CA GLU A 405 38.55 6.59 37.06
C GLU A 405 38.42 6.15 38.52
N ASP A 406 39.13 5.08 38.88
CA ASP A 406 39.15 4.49 40.23
C ASP A 406 39.76 5.47 41.25
N ASP A 407 38.92 6.08 42.09
CA ASP A 407 39.34 6.92 43.21
C ASP A 407 39.84 6.03 44.38
N ALA A 408 41.09 5.56 44.23
CA ALA A 408 41.78 4.71 45.21
C ALA A 408 42.44 5.56 46.31
N ASP A 409 41.69 5.81 47.37
CA ASP A 409 42.12 6.48 48.61
C ASP A 409 43.24 5.67 49.33
N ASP A 410 44.49 6.10 49.17
CA ASP A 410 45.68 5.46 49.75
C ASP A 410 45.92 5.96 51.19
N GLY A 411 45.09 5.47 52.12
CA GLY A 411 45.15 5.78 53.53
C GLY A 411 46.35 5.15 54.24
N ALA A 412 47.40 5.94 54.46
CA ALA A 412 48.57 5.52 55.23
C ALA A 412 48.30 5.55 56.75
N ASP A 413 48.24 4.38 57.38
CA ASP A 413 48.33 4.21 58.84
C ASP A 413 49.76 3.82 59.25
N GLU A 414 50.35 4.60 60.19
CA GLU A 414 51.69 4.37 60.72
C GLU A 414 51.69 3.23 61.76
N GLU A 415 52.60 2.26 61.63
CA GLU A 415 52.88 1.29 62.71
C GLU A 415 53.59 1.97 63.89
N ALA A 416 52.93 1.97 65.05
CA ALA A 416 53.55 2.32 66.32
C ALA A 416 52.99 1.45 67.47
N GLU A 417 53.53 0.23 67.64
CA GLU A 417 53.43 -0.52 68.89
C GLU A 417 54.77 -0.56 69.64
N ALA A 418 54.67 -0.60 70.97
CA ALA A 418 55.77 -0.61 71.94
C ALA A 418 55.58 -1.74 72.97
#